data_AF-A0A6H1C887-F1
#
_entry.id   AF-A0A6H1C887-F1
#
_cell.length_a   1.000
_cell.length_b   1.000
_cell.length_c   1.000
_cell.angle_alpha   90.00
_cell.angle_beta   90.00
_cell.angle_gamma   90.00
#
_symmetry.space_group_name_H-M   'P 1'
#
loop_
_entity.id
_entity.type
_entity.pdbx_description
1 polymer ?
#
loop_
_entity_poly.entity_id
_entity_poly.type
_entity_poly.pdbx_seq_one_letter_code
_entity_poly.pdbx_strand_id
1 'polypeptide(L)'
;MSALVLVAVLTACEGPRPTPAEPTTAAAAPTRVPRIVDESDRPHVAFDPCLDLPDDVVAAAGYNPTSRRFSDFPATHYTMLGCQFDGTLHIPGVLDRYGLSVLSANFTFEVEQEKTADYAVPTEFAGRRALLKIDPSRPYSCGMSVETSYGVLMVGRIHFRDSSAPLPESQWCVGLDDTVGRIVAVLDDVESRPR
;
A
#
# COMPACT_ATOMS: atom_id res chain seq x y z
N MET A 1 38.11 -67.76 38.43
CA MET A 1 38.25 -68.04 36.99
C MET A 1 37.82 -66.78 36.24
N SER A 2 38.75 -66.22 35.46
CA SER A 2 38.61 -65.29 34.31
C SER A 2 37.62 -64.12 34.43
N ALA A 3 38.03 -62.86 34.62
CA ALA A 3 38.70 -61.94 33.68
C ALA A 3 37.83 -61.52 32.48
N LEU A 4 37.54 -60.23 32.37
CA LEU A 4 37.75 -59.44 31.15
C LEU A 4 37.71 -57.94 31.48
N VAL A 5 38.82 -57.25 31.23
CA VAL A 5 38.96 -55.79 31.28
C VAL A 5 38.70 -55.26 29.87
N LEU A 6 37.75 -54.34 29.70
CA LEU A 6 37.59 -53.55 28.48
C LEU A 6 38.15 -52.14 28.72
N VAL A 7 39.20 -51.79 27.98
CA VAL A 7 39.73 -50.44 27.86
C VAL A 7 38.97 -49.75 26.72
N ALA A 8 38.22 -48.69 27.04
CA ALA A 8 37.59 -47.83 26.05
C ALA A 8 38.46 -46.58 25.85
N VAL A 9 38.97 -46.41 24.63
CA VAL A 9 39.68 -45.21 24.17
C VAL A 9 38.61 -44.22 23.69
N LEU A 10 38.46 -43.07 24.35
CA LEU A 10 37.65 -41.96 23.85
C LEU A 10 38.59 -40.89 23.28
N THR A 11 38.59 -40.82 21.97
CA THR A 11 39.21 -39.77 21.15
C THR A 11 38.55 -38.43 21.43
N ALA A 12 39.34 -37.41 21.78
CA ALA A 12 38.89 -36.04 21.86
C ALA A 12 38.57 -35.50 20.46
N CYS A 13 37.32 -35.21 20.18
CA CYS A 13 36.93 -34.42 19.01
C CYS A 13 37.08 -32.93 19.37
N GLU A 14 38.17 -32.33 18.92
CA GLU A 14 38.33 -30.88 18.89
C GLU A 14 37.25 -30.29 17.97
N GLY A 15 36.25 -29.62 18.54
CA GLY A 15 35.19 -28.96 17.77
C GLY A 15 35.75 -27.77 16.97
N PRO A 16 35.25 -27.49 15.76
CA PRO A 16 35.66 -26.31 14.99
C PRO A 16 35.38 -25.02 15.78
N ARG A 17 36.39 -24.15 15.94
CA ARG A 17 36.20 -22.80 16.49
C ARG A 17 35.21 -22.03 15.60
N PRO A 18 34.25 -21.29 16.18
CA PRO A 18 33.42 -20.39 15.41
C PRO A 18 34.29 -19.25 14.86
N THR A 19 34.36 -19.16 13.54
CA THR A 19 34.90 -17.99 12.84
C THR A 19 33.99 -16.78 13.12
N PRO A 20 34.52 -15.61 13.51
CA PRO A 20 33.73 -14.39 13.60
C PRO A 20 33.11 -14.10 12.24
N ALA A 21 31.78 -14.06 12.19
CA ALA A 21 31.06 -13.60 11.00
C ALA A 21 31.43 -12.12 10.77
N GLU A 22 31.95 -11.82 9.59
CA GLU A 22 32.11 -10.43 9.14
C GLU A 22 30.75 -9.73 9.21
N PRO A 23 30.72 -8.45 9.65
CA PRO A 23 29.50 -7.67 9.60
C PRO A 23 29.09 -7.58 8.13
N THR A 24 28.00 -8.24 7.78
CA THR A 24 27.32 -8.00 6.51
C THR A 24 26.87 -6.55 6.56
N THR A 25 27.63 -5.69 5.89
CA THR A 25 27.18 -4.33 5.58
C THR A 25 25.85 -4.48 4.86
N ALA A 26 24.76 -4.23 5.56
CA ALA A 26 23.45 -4.11 4.96
C ALA A 26 23.57 -3.04 3.89
N ALA A 27 23.54 -3.45 2.62
CA ALA A 27 23.54 -2.50 1.51
C ALA A 27 22.30 -1.61 1.71
N ALA A 28 22.53 -0.32 1.96
CA ALA A 28 21.46 0.66 1.99
C ALA A 28 20.72 0.55 0.66
N ALA A 29 19.41 0.32 0.72
CA ALA A 29 18.58 0.33 -0.49
C ALA A 29 18.77 1.69 -1.18
N PRO A 30 18.97 1.76 -2.50
CA PRO A 30 19.10 3.03 -3.18
C PRO A 30 17.83 3.85 -2.96
N THR A 31 17.95 5.02 -2.32
CA THR A 31 16.88 6.01 -2.20
C THR A 31 16.52 6.44 -3.62
N ARG A 32 15.39 5.95 -4.16
CA ARG A 32 14.94 6.28 -5.52
C ARG A 32 14.75 7.79 -5.64
N VAL A 33 15.25 8.38 -6.72
CA VAL A 33 14.94 9.78 -7.07
C VAL A 33 13.43 9.92 -7.31
N PRO A 34 12.71 10.81 -6.60
CA PRO A 34 11.28 10.99 -6.80
C PRO A 34 10.96 11.34 -8.27
N ARG A 35 9.90 10.74 -8.83
CA ARG A 35 9.51 10.99 -10.23
C ARG A 35 9.02 12.42 -10.46
N ILE A 36 8.38 13.00 -9.45
CA ILE A 36 7.84 14.36 -9.48
C ILE A 36 8.23 15.01 -8.16
N VAL A 37 8.71 16.25 -8.25
CA VAL A 37 9.03 17.11 -7.13
C VAL A 37 8.38 18.46 -7.41
N ASP A 38 7.63 18.97 -6.44
CA ASP A 38 7.02 20.30 -6.51
C ASP A 38 7.94 21.38 -5.94
N GLU A 39 7.53 22.64 -6.02
CA GLU A 39 8.35 23.79 -5.63
C GLU A 39 8.28 24.12 -4.12
N SER A 40 7.58 23.33 -3.31
CA SER A 40 7.42 23.57 -1.87
C SER A 40 8.47 22.88 -1.00
N ASP A 41 8.56 23.31 0.26
CA ASP A 41 9.39 22.69 1.30
C ASP A 41 8.73 21.46 1.97
N ARG A 42 7.66 20.91 1.37
CA ARG A 42 6.97 19.73 1.90
C ARG A 42 7.86 18.50 1.77
N PRO A 43 7.69 17.48 2.63
CA PRO A 43 8.35 16.20 2.44
C PRO A 43 8.10 15.65 1.03
N HIS A 44 9.11 15.04 0.42
CA HIS A 44 8.91 14.33 -0.83
C HIS A 44 8.00 13.11 -0.60
N VAL A 45 7.16 12.83 -1.60
CA VAL A 45 6.34 11.61 -1.62
C VAL A 45 7.26 10.39 -1.64
N ALA A 46 7.21 9.59 -0.57
CA ALA A 46 8.12 8.46 -0.38
C ALA A 46 7.59 7.16 -1.00
N PHE A 47 6.29 7.08 -1.28
CA PHE A 47 5.64 5.91 -1.86
C PHE A 47 4.99 6.29 -3.19
N ASP A 48 5.42 5.63 -4.26
CA ASP A 48 4.93 5.78 -5.61
C ASP A 48 4.01 4.61 -5.97
N PRO A 49 2.68 4.79 -5.99
CA PRO A 49 1.76 3.66 -6.14
C PRO A 49 1.94 2.85 -7.43
N CYS A 50 2.51 3.44 -8.48
CA CYS A 50 2.75 2.71 -9.73
C CYS A 50 4.06 1.93 -9.75
N LEU A 51 5.02 2.30 -8.90
CA LEU A 51 6.33 1.63 -8.88
C LEU A 51 6.53 0.76 -7.66
N ASP A 52 5.82 1.04 -6.57
CA ASP A 52 6.04 0.41 -5.27
C ASP A 52 4.93 -0.58 -4.91
N LEU A 53 3.76 -0.57 -5.56
CA LEU A 53 2.75 -1.61 -5.39
C LEU A 53 3.11 -2.88 -6.16
N PRO A 54 3.38 -4.01 -5.48
CA PRO A 54 3.66 -5.27 -6.13
C PRO A 54 2.43 -5.83 -6.87
N ASP A 55 2.68 -6.55 -7.97
CA ASP A 55 1.61 -7.13 -8.80
C ASP A 55 0.77 -8.16 -8.04
N ASP A 56 1.37 -8.92 -7.13
CA ASP A 56 0.69 -9.91 -6.30
C ASP A 56 -0.25 -9.26 -5.27
N VAL A 57 0.14 -8.11 -4.71
CA VAL A 57 -0.71 -7.30 -3.83
C VAL A 57 -1.93 -6.77 -4.60
N VAL A 58 -1.71 -6.24 -5.81
CA VAL A 58 -2.77 -5.75 -6.69
C VAL A 58 -3.72 -6.89 -7.09
N ALA A 59 -3.18 -8.04 -7.48
CA ALA A 59 -3.95 -9.22 -7.85
C ALA A 59 -4.76 -9.77 -6.68
N ALA A 60 -4.17 -9.86 -5.48
CA ALA A 60 -4.84 -10.32 -4.27
C ALA A 60 -5.98 -9.38 -3.83
N ALA A 61 -5.89 -8.09 -4.15
CA ALA A 61 -6.96 -7.12 -3.96
C ALA A 61 -8.07 -7.18 -5.04
N GLY A 62 -7.96 -8.09 -6.02
CA GLY A 62 -8.97 -8.29 -7.06
C GLY A 62 -8.81 -7.36 -8.29
N TYR A 63 -7.62 -6.81 -8.51
CA TYR A 63 -7.32 -5.92 -9.63
C TYR A 63 -6.34 -6.55 -10.62
N ASN A 64 -6.40 -6.15 -11.89
CA ASN A 64 -5.51 -6.64 -12.92
C ASN A 64 -4.19 -5.85 -12.92
N PRO A 65 -3.04 -6.43 -12.51
CA PRO A 65 -1.77 -5.71 -12.50
C PRO A 65 -1.30 -5.29 -13.90
N THR A 66 -1.72 -5.99 -14.97
CA THR A 66 -1.36 -5.63 -16.35
C THR A 66 -2.10 -4.39 -16.87
N SER A 67 -3.14 -3.95 -16.16
CA SER A 67 -3.90 -2.72 -16.46
C SER A 67 -3.32 -1.46 -15.79
N ARG A 68 -2.19 -1.60 -15.08
CA ARG A 68 -1.49 -0.53 -14.37
C ARG A 68 -1.26 0.66 -15.29
N ARG A 69 -1.72 1.85 -14.86
CA ARG A 69 -1.55 3.10 -15.59
C ARG A 69 -1.16 4.23 -14.65
N PHE A 70 -0.13 4.98 -15.02
CA PHE A 70 0.20 6.24 -14.34
C PHE A 70 -0.97 7.21 -14.43
N SER A 71 -1.25 7.87 -13.32
CA SER A 71 -2.36 8.82 -13.18
C SER A 71 -1.94 9.95 -12.22
N ASP A 72 -0.72 10.45 -12.40
CA ASP A 72 -0.21 11.55 -11.61
C ASP A 72 -1.03 12.82 -11.85
N PHE A 73 -1.17 13.65 -10.82
CA PHE A 73 -1.84 14.94 -10.92
C PHE A 73 -0.78 16.04 -10.90
N PRO A 74 -0.59 16.78 -12.00
CA PRO A 74 0.35 17.89 -12.02
C PRO A 74 -0.18 19.00 -11.11
N ALA A 75 0.62 19.38 -10.13
CA ALA A 75 0.35 20.50 -9.25
C ALA A 75 1.67 21.24 -8.98
N THR A 76 1.58 22.56 -8.80
CA THR A 76 2.75 23.43 -8.59
C THR A 76 3.20 23.50 -7.13
N HIS A 77 2.27 23.32 -6.20
CA HIS A 77 2.49 23.55 -4.75
C HIS A 77 2.36 22.29 -3.89
N TYR A 78 2.19 21.15 -4.53
CA TYR A 78 2.23 19.83 -3.92
C TYR A 78 2.52 18.79 -5.00
N THR A 79 3.05 17.66 -4.59
CA THR A 79 3.24 16.48 -5.44
C THR A 79 2.07 15.52 -5.20
N MET A 80 1.53 14.94 -6.27
CA MET A 80 0.58 13.83 -6.20
C MET A 80 0.90 12.77 -7.25
N LEU A 81 1.46 11.65 -6.81
CA LEU A 81 1.74 10.49 -7.63
C LEU A 81 0.52 9.59 -7.66
N GLY A 82 0.16 9.06 -8.83
CA GLY A 82 -1.07 8.29 -8.99
C GLY A 82 -0.91 7.05 -9.83
N CYS A 83 -1.67 6.03 -9.46
CA CYS A 83 -1.76 4.79 -10.20
C CYS A 83 -3.19 4.27 -10.29
N GLN A 84 -3.58 3.81 -11.47
CA GLN A 84 -4.87 3.20 -11.73
C GLN A 84 -4.76 1.73 -12.12
N PHE A 85 -5.76 0.96 -11.71
CA PHE A 85 -5.92 -0.45 -12.07
C PHE A 85 -7.39 -0.75 -12.37
N ASP A 86 -7.63 -1.62 -13.36
CA ASP A 86 -8.93 -2.17 -13.66
C ASP A 86 -9.20 -3.37 -12.75
N GLY A 87 -10.40 -3.42 -12.18
CA GLY A 87 -10.93 -4.54 -11.41
C GLY A 87 -11.20 -5.75 -12.29
N THR A 88 -11.14 -6.93 -11.69
CA THR A 88 -11.33 -8.20 -12.40
C THR A 88 -12.74 -8.75 -12.29
N LEU A 89 -13.54 -8.24 -11.36
CA LEU A 89 -14.92 -8.68 -11.16
C LEU A 89 -15.86 -8.07 -12.20
N HIS A 90 -16.59 -8.94 -12.88
CA HIS A 90 -17.70 -8.62 -13.74
C HIS A 90 -18.93 -9.38 -13.24
N ILE A 91 -20.07 -8.69 -13.08
CA ILE A 91 -21.35 -9.29 -12.72
C ILE A 91 -22.37 -8.85 -13.79
N PRO A 92 -22.75 -9.75 -14.72
CA PRO A 92 -23.64 -9.39 -15.82
C PRO A 92 -24.94 -8.73 -15.34
N GLY A 93 -25.26 -7.56 -15.89
CA GLY A 93 -26.46 -6.78 -15.56
C GLY A 93 -26.39 -6.02 -14.25
N VAL A 94 -25.25 -6.02 -13.57
CA VAL A 94 -25.04 -5.33 -12.29
C VAL A 94 -23.77 -4.47 -12.32
N LEU A 95 -22.65 -5.04 -12.74
CA LEU A 95 -21.31 -4.46 -12.65
C LEU A 95 -20.49 -4.86 -13.87
N ASP A 96 -20.21 -3.90 -14.75
CA ASP A 96 -19.30 -4.12 -15.87
C ASP A 96 -17.89 -4.41 -15.34
N ARG A 97 -17.41 -3.50 -14.48
CA ARG A 97 -16.13 -3.59 -13.77
C ARG A 97 -16.08 -2.57 -12.64
N TYR A 98 -15.09 -2.65 -11.77
CA TYR A 98 -14.69 -1.51 -10.93
C TYR A 98 -13.28 -1.04 -11.29
N GLY A 99 -12.92 0.19 -10.93
CA GLY A 99 -11.58 0.73 -11.06
C GLY A 99 -11.00 1.09 -9.70
N LEU A 100 -9.68 0.99 -9.56
CA LEU A 100 -8.91 1.48 -8.41
C LEU A 100 -8.07 2.67 -8.83
N SER A 101 -8.05 3.68 -7.98
CA SER A 101 -7.08 4.77 -7.99
C SER A 101 -6.34 4.76 -6.67
N VAL A 102 -5.01 4.74 -6.71
CA VAL A 102 -4.15 4.90 -5.54
C VAL A 102 -3.31 6.15 -5.77
N LEU A 103 -3.41 7.11 -4.87
CA LEU A 103 -2.76 8.41 -4.96
C LEU A 103 -1.92 8.63 -3.70
N SER A 104 -0.69 9.11 -3.86
CA SER A 104 0.16 9.55 -2.76
C SER A 104 0.52 11.00 -2.94
N ALA A 105 0.20 11.82 -1.93
CA ALA A 105 0.38 13.26 -1.98
C ALA A 105 1.09 13.78 -0.74
N ASN A 106 1.76 14.94 -0.87
CA ASN A 106 2.51 15.56 0.23
C ASN A 106 1.81 16.77 0.90
N PHE A 107 0.55 17.04 0.57
CA PHE A 107 -0.27 17.90 1.44
C PHE A 107 -0.60 17.19 2.75
N THR A 108 -0.88 17.95 3.80
CA THR A 108 -1.11 17.39 5.14
C THR A 108 -2.47 16.70 5.23
N PHE A 109 -2.62 15.83 6.23
CA PHE A 109 -3.89 15.17 6.53
C PHE A 109 -5.02 16.19 6.82
N GLU A 110 -4.69 17.30 7.49
CA GLU A 110 -5.64 18.37 7.79
C GLU A 110 -6.16 19.05 6.51
N VAL A 111 -5.30 19.24 5.50
CA VAL A 111 -5.73 19.80 4.20
C VAL A 111 -6.73 18.87 3.52
N GLU A 112 -6.48 17.56 3.53
CA GLU A 112 -7.44 16.58 2.99
C GLU A 112 -8.73 16.54 3.78
N GLN A 113 -8.64 16.59 5.12
CA GLN A 113 -9.80 16.58 6.00
C GLN A 113 -10.69 17.81 5.75
N GLU A 114 -10.09 19.00 5.64
CA GLU A 114 -10.82 20.23 5.32
C GLU A 114 -11.47 20.14 3.94
N LYS A 115 -10.72 19.70 2.92
CA LYS A 115 -11.22 19.58 1.54
C LYS A 115 -12.38 18.60 1.39
N THR A 116 -12.45 17.59 2.25
CA THR A 116 -13.43 16.50 2.15
C THR A 116 -14.47 16.53 3.27
N ALA A 117 -14.48 17.58 4.09
CA ALA A 117 -15.29 17.69 5.30
C ALA A 117 -16.79 17.45 5.08
N ASP A 118 -17.32 17.80 3.91
CA ASP A 118 -18.74 17.67 3.58
C ASP A 118 -19.21 16.21 3.43
N TYR A 119 -18.29 15.27 3.19
CA TYR A 119 -18.62 13.87 2.86
C TYR A 119 -17.64 12.82 3.42
N ALA A 120 -16.66 13.26 4.21
CA ALA A 120 -15.70 12.39 4.87
C ALA A 120 -16.07 12.15 6.33
N VAL A 121 -15.96 10.90 6.77
CA VAL A 121 -16.08 10.51 8.18
C VAL A 121 -14.68 10.21 8.71
N PRO A 122 -14.20 10.93 9.75
CA PRO A 122 -12.97 10.58 10.43
C PRO A 122 -13.02 9.17 11.01
N THR A 123 -11.96 8.41 10.82
CA THR A 123 -11.80 7.04 11.32
C THR A 123 -10.33 6.78 11.66
N GLU A 124 -10.06 5.61 12.21
CA GLU A 124 -8.72 5.05 12.31
C GLU A 124 -8.63 3.83 11.38
N PHE A 125 -7.47 3.64 10.76
CA PHE A 125 -7.20 2.49 9.91
C PHE A 125 -5.74 2.08 10.05
N ALA A 126 -5.49 0.81 10.37
CA ALA A 126 -4.13 0.28 10.59
C ALA A 126 -3.25 1.14 11.52
N GLY A 127 -3.84 1.70 12.59
CA GLY A 127 -3.13 2.56 13.56
C GLY A 127 -2.82 3.98 13.07
N ARG A 128 -3.33 4.38 11.91
CA ARG A 128 -3.17 5.72 11.31
C ARG A 128 -4.50 6.47 11.32
N ARG A 129 -4.44 7.82 11.37
CA ARG A 129 -5.62 8.65 11.12
C ARG A 129 -6.08 8.42 9.68
N ALA A 130 -7.39 8.29 9.50
CA ALA A 130 -7.98 8.05 8.20
C ALA A 130 -9.32 8.78 8.02
N LEU A 131 -9.75 8.88 6.77
CA LEU A 131 -11.03 9.46 6.38
C LEU A 131 -11.72 8.48 5.44
N LEU A 132 -12.89 7.97 5.83
CA LEU A 132 -13.76 7.23 4.91
C LEU A 132 -14.60 8.25 4.12
N LYS A 133 -14.57 8.17 2.79
CA LYS A 133 -15.14 9.17 1.88
C LYS A 133 -16.23 8.53 1.02
N ILE A 134 -17.46 9.03 1.17
CA ILE A 134 -18.60 8.67 0.33
C ILE A 134 -19.20 9.98 -0.18
N ASP A 135 -18.75 10.44 -1.34
CA ASP A 135 -19.19 11.70 -1.95
C ASP A 135 -20.50 11.49 -2.70
N PRO A 136 -21.65 12.04 -2.23
CA PRO A 136 -22.93 11.85 -2.89
C PRO A 136 -22.99 12.51 -4.28
N SER A 137 -22.08 13.45 -4.59
CA SER A 137 -21.96 14.04 -5.93
C SER A 137 -21.24 13.13 -6.93
N ARG A 138 -20.59 12.06 -6.45
CA ARG A 138 -19.86 11.07 -7.24
C ARG A 138 -20.42 9.67 -6.96
N PRO A 139 -21.61 9.36 -7.50
CA PRO A 139 -22.25 8.08 -7.22
C PRO A 139 -21.38 6.91 -7.66
N TYR A 140 -21.55 5.78 -6.98
CA TYR A 140 -20.84 4.52 -7.24
C TYR A 140 -19.34 4.56 -6.92
N SER A 141 -18.91 5.55 -6.13
CA SER A 141 -17.53 5.69 -5.69
C SER A 141 -17.42 5.62 -4.17
N CYS A 142 -16.31 5.08 -3.71
CA CYS A 142 -15.92 5.12 -2.30
C CYS A 142 -14.41 5.35 -2.24
N GLY A 143 -13.95 6.04 -1.20
CA GLY A 143 -12.52 6.21 -0.98
C GLY A 143 -12.14 6.19 0.48
N MET A 144 -10.86 5.98 0.73
CA MET A 144 -10.24 6.13 2.03
C MET A 144 -8.95 6.94 1.88
N SER A 145 -8.82 7.99 2.68
CA SER A 145 -7.55 8.71 2.85
C SER A 145 -6.89 8.24 4.14
N VAL A 146 -5.59 7.97 4.12
CA VAL A 146 -4.80 7.49 5.26
C VAL A 146 -3.59 8.41 5.43
N GLU A 147 -3.32 8.83 6.66
CA GLU A 147 -2.16 9.65 7.00
C GLU A 147 -0.84 8.89 6.77
N THR A 148 0.15 9.60 6.22
CA THR A 148 1.50 9.08 5.95
C THR A 148 2.57 10.00 6.54
N SER A 149 3.82 9.55 6.58
CA SER A 149 4.95 10.38 7.05
C SER A 149 5.23 11.59 6.15
N TYR A 150 4.77 11.55 4.90
CA TYR A 150 4.99 12.61 3.91
C TYR A 150 3.72 13.42 3.58
N GLY A 151 2.54 13.00 4.03
CA GLY A 151 1.26 13.61 3.69
C GLY A 151 0.11 12.62 3.76
N VAL A 152 -0.50 12.28 2.62
CA VAL A 152 -1.71 11.44 2.56
C VAL A 152 -1.63 10.40 1.43
N LEU A 153 -2.02 9.17 1.75
CA LEU A 153 -2.34 8.10 0.80
C LEU A 153 -3.86 8.10 0.59
N MET A 154 -4.33 8.20 -0.65
CA MET A 154 -5.76 8.13 -0.97
C MET A 154 -6.01 6.93 -1.87
N VAL A 155 -6.94 6.08 -1.46
CA VAL A 155 -7.38 4.90 -2.21
C VAL A 155 -8.83 5.13 -2.60
N GLY A 156 -9.13 5.12 -3.89
CA GLY A 156 -10.47 5.31 -4.43
C GLY A 156 -10.91 4.12 -5.27
N ARG A 157 -12.15 3.70 -5.09
CA ARG A 157 -12.83 2.74 -5.96
C ARG A 157 -13.99 3.40 -6.66
N ILE A 158 -14.16 3.12 -7.95
CA ILE A 158 -15.32 3.52 -8.74
C ILE A 158 -15.94 2.28 -9.40
N HIS A 159 -17.26 2.15 -9.38
CA HIS A 159 -17.97 1.06 -10.04
C HIS A 159 -18.53 1.55 -11.37
N PHE A 160 -18.24 0.80 -12.43
CA PHE A 160 -18.79 1.00 -13.77
C PHE A 160 -19.89 -0.03 -13.99
N ARG A 161 -21.11 0.45 -14.23
CA ARG A 161 -22.31 -0.39 -14.37
C ARG A 161 -22.62 -0.62 -15.85
N ASP A 162 -23.07 -1.83 -16.20
CA ASP A 162 -23.54 -2.20 -17.54
C ASP A 162 -25.08 -2.10 -17.69
N SER A 163 -25.79 -1.77 -16.59
CA SER A 163 -27.26 -1.67 -16.56
C SER A 163 -27.75 -0.42 -15.85
N SER A 164 -29.07 -0.19 -15.90
CA SER A 164 -29.75 0.86 -15.15
C SER A 164 -30.17 0.45 -13.74
N ALA A 165 -29.96 -0.82 -13.33
CA ALA A 165 -30.30 -1.33 -11.99
C ALA A 165 -29.41 -0.72 -10.88
N PRO A 166 -29.97 0.01 -9.89
CA PRO A 166 -29.17 0.77 -8.93
C PRO A 166 -28.25 -0.12 -8.10
N LEU A 167 -26.99 0.30 -7.91
CA LEU A 167 -26.09 -0.29 -6.92
C LEU A 167 -26.28 0.45 -5.58
N PRO A 168 -26.78 -0.20 -4.51
CA PRO A 168 -27.00 0.45 -3.23
C PRO A 168 -25.71 1.07 -2.68
N GLU A 169 -25.79 2.25 -2.07
CA GLU A 169 -24.63 2.96 -1.49
C GLU A 169 -23.85 2.10 -0.49
N SER A 170 -24.55 1.29 0.30
CA SER A 170 -23.96 0.34 1.24
C SER A 170 -23.00 -0.67 0.58
N GLN A 171 -23.09 -0.86 -0.74
CA GLN A 171 -22.22 -1.74 -1.51
C GLN A 171 -20.96 -1.04 -2.05
N TRP A 172 -20.93 0.30 -2.08
CA TRP A 172 -19.85 1.04 -2.75
C TRP A 172 -18.49 0.87 -2.05
N CYS A 173 -18.48 0.65 -0.74
CA CYS A 173 -17.26 0.51 0.04
C CYS A 173 -16.90 -0.94 0.40
N VAL A 174 -17.71 -1.93 0.00
CA VAL A 174 -17.50 -3.33 0.40
C VAL A 174 -16.13 -3.82 -0.08
N GLY A 175 -15.28 -4.28 0.84
CA GLY A 175 -13.94 -4.77 0.55
C GLY A 175 -12.92 -3.69 0.16
N LEU A 176 -13.26 -2.40 0.31
CA LEU A 176 -12.28 -1.32 0.17
C LEU A 176 -11.26 -1.35 1.31
N ASP A 177 -11.70 -1.68 2.53
CA ASP A 177 -10.87 -1.85 3.72
C ASP A 177 -9.79 -2.93 3.52
N ASP A 178 -10.13 -4.11 3.00
CA ASP A 178 -9.13 -5.14 2.68
C ASP A 178 -8.13 -4.64 1.62
N THR A 179 -8.61 -3.94 0.60
CA THR A 179 -7.73 -3.34 -0.43
C THR A 179 -6.77 -2.32 0.19
N VAL A 180 -7.28 -1.41 1.03
CA VAL A 180 -6.47 -0.39 1.70
C VAL A 180 -5.50 -1.05 2.67
N GLY A 181 -5.90 -2.07 3.41
CA GLY A 181 -5.06 -2.82 4.35
C GLY A 181 -3.83 -3.42 3.67
N ARG A 182 -4.02 -4.03 2.49
CA ARG A 182 -2.93 -4.57 1.69
C ARG A 182 -1.96 -3.48 1.21
N ILE A 183 -2.50 -2.36 0.74
CA ILE A 183 -1.69 -1.22 0.26
C ILE A 183 -0.92 -0.57 1.42
N VAL A 184 -1.56 -0.37 2.57
CA VAL A 184 -0.94 0.22 3.76
C VAL A 184 0.18 -0.68 4.30
N ALA A 185 0.03 -2.01 4.25
CA ALA A 185 1.11 -2.91 4.63
C ALA A 185 2.38 -2.72 3.75
N VAL A 186 2.21 -2.47 2.45
CA VAL A 186 3.33 -2.15 1.55
C VAL A 186 3.91 -0.77 1.87
N LEU A 187 3.05 0.22 2.11
CA LEU A 187 3.46 1.57 2.52
C LEU A 187 4.29 1.52 3.81
N ASP A 188 3.86 0.77 4.82
CA ASP A 188 4.54 0.64 6.10
C ASP A 188 5.94 0.03 5.93
N ASP A 189 6.09 -0.98 5.07
CA ASP A 189 7.40 -1.54 4.72
C ASP A 189 8.29 -0.47 4.08
N VAL A 190 7.76 0.30 3.11
CA VAL A 190 8.49 1.39 2.45
C VAL A 190 8.92 2.48 3.45
N GLU A 191 8.02 2.91 4.34
CA GLU A 191 8.31 3.95 5.34
C GLU A 191 9.25 3.47 6.46
N SER A 192 9.34 2.15 6.69
CA SER A 192 10.25 1.57 7.70
C SER A 192 11.71 1.48 7.24
N ARG A 193 11.97 1.57 5.94
CA ARG A 193 13.32 1.45 5.39
C ARG A 193 14.16 2.67 5.75
N PRO A 194 15.44 2.50 6.15
CA PRO A 194 16.36 3.62 6.35
C PRO A 194 16.50 4.40 5.04
N ARG A 195 16.39 5.73 5.12
CA ARG A 195 16.60 6.64 3.98
C ARG A 195 18.07 7.02 3.82
#